data_AF-A0A3M6HLZ4-F1
#
_entry.id   AF-A0A3M6HLZ4-F1
#
_cell.length_a   1.000
_cell.length_b   1.000
_cell.length_c   1.000
_cell.angle_alpha   90.00
_cell.angle_beta   90.00
_cell.angle_gamma   90.00
#
_symmetry.space_group_name_H-M   'P 1'
#
loop_
_entity.id
_entity.type
_entity.pdbx_description
1 polymer ?
#
loop_
_entity_poly.entity_id
_entity_poly.type
_entity_poly.pdbx_seq_one_letter_code
_entity_poly.pdbx_strand_id
1 'polypeptide(L)'
;LFWNEYRPEDGACRIWHWYANSKRCLTPQGFSVRSRVYEYGGGSFCLADDALVFVNERDQQLYRQTLDASAPVALTEGDKRYGGLFFSGGQILAVEEDHNTHRLVAIDLADGQRRLLAAGADFYASPIISADGKRLAWIEWQRPHQPWTSTRLMCAARQDDGSWGTAQCVAGEGAQESLQQPRFDAHGRLHCLTDRAGFWQPWGESPSGFAPLPASP
;
A
#
# COMPACT_ATOMS: atom_id res chain seq x y z
N LEU A 1 -8.38 -12.63 -12.56
CA LEU A 1 -8.91 -11.86 -11.39
C LEU A 1 -8.43 -12.53 -10.12
N PHE A 2 -7.95 -11.75 -9.15
CA PHE A 2 -7.54 -12.25 -7.83
C PHE A 2 -8.38 -11.57 -6.74
N TRP A 3 -8.77 -12.30 -5.71
CA TRP A 3 -9.45 -11.73 -4.54
C TRP A 3 -9.12 -12.49 -3.27
N ASN A 4 -9.26 -11.80 -2.14
CA ASN A 4 -9.19 -12.38 -0.81
C ASN A 4 -10.61 -12.73 -0.32
N GLU A 5 -10.80 -13.95 0.13
CA GLU A 5 -12.08 -14.48 0.60
C GLU A 5 -11.91 -15.04 2.02
N TYR A 6 -12.68 -14.51 2.96
CA TYR A 6 -12.78 -15.07 4.31
C TYR A 6 -13.62 -16.35 4.29
N ARG A 7 -13.13 -17.41 4.94
CA ARG A 7 -13.79 -18.71 5.04
C ARG A 7 -14.24 -18.97 6.49
N PRO A 8 -15.55 -18.89 6.78
CA PRO A 8 -16.05 -19.07 8.15
C PRO A 8 -15.81 -20.45 8.74
N GLU A 9 -15.65 -21.49 7.92
CA GLU A 9 -15.54 -22.87 8.42
C GLU A 9 -14.25 -23.12 9.22
N ASP A 10 -13.19 -22.38 8.90
CA ASP A 10 -11.89 -22.48 9.58
C ASP A 10 -11.29 -21.12 9.95
N GLY A 11 -12.02 -20.02 9.70
CA GLY A 11 -11.59 -18.67 10.04
C GLY A 11 -10.45 -18.13 9.17
N ALA A 12 -10.05 -18.82 8.10
CA ALA A 12 -8.90 -18.41 7.28
C ALA A 12 -9.30 -17.51 6.09
N CYS A 13 -8.43 -16.56 5.77
CA CYS A 13 -8.51 -15.76 4.55
C CYS A 13 -7.72 -16.42 3.42
N ARG A 14 -8.32 -16.57 2.24
CA ARG A 14 -7.72 -17.26 1.09
C ARG A 14 -7.69 -16.40 -0.15
N ILE A 15 -6.59 -16.46 -0.88
CA ILE A 15 -6.45 -15.86 -2.19
C ILE A 15 -6.95 -16.85 -3.24
N TRP A 16 -7.91 -16.37 -4.03
CA TRP A 16 -8.46 -17.08 -5.17
C TRP A 16 -8.02 -16.42 -6.46
N HIS A 17 -7.79 -17.26 -7.47
CA HIS A 17 -7.51 -16.84 -8.83
C HIS A 17 -8.60 -17.38 -9.77
N TRP A 18 -9.23 -16.46 -10.49
CA TRP A 18 -10.14 -16.77 -11.60
C TRP A 18 -9.46 -16.46 -12.93
N TYR A 19 -9.29 -17.49 -13.75
CA TYR A 19 -8.70 -17.42 -15.08
C TYR A 19 -9.25 -18.54 -15.96
N ALA A 20 -9.45 -18.27 -17.25
CA ALA A 20 -9.95 -19.23 -18.24
C ALA A 20 -11.18 -20.04 -17.75
N ASN A 21 -12.15 -19.35 -17.13
CA ASN A 21 -13.37 -19.93 -16.54
C ASN A 21 -13.14 -20.98 -15.44
N SER A 22 -11.99 -20.94 -14.76
CA SER A 22 -11.68 -21.81 -13.62
C SER A 22 -11.36 -20.99 -12.37
N LYS A 23 -11.86 -21.45 -11.22
CA LYS A 23 -11.57 -20.90 -9.88
C LYS A 23 -10.55 -21.80 -9.18
N ARG A 24 -9.39 -21.24 -8.83
CA ARG A 24 -8.31 -21.94 -8.10
C ARG A 24 -8.00 -21.22 -6.79
N CYS A 25 -7.91 -21.97 -5.69
CA CYS A 25 -7.35 -21.45 -4.43
C CYS A 25 -5.82 -21.48 -4.52
N LEU A 26 -5.18 -20.34 -4.24
CA LEU A 26 -3.73 -20.22 -4.22
C LEU A 26 -3.16 -20.35 -2.81
N THR A 27 -3.93 -20.02 -1.77
CA THR A 27 -3.45 -20.13 -0.39
C THR A 27 -3.35 -21.59 0.05
N PRO A 28 -2.15 -22.06 0.45
CA PRO A 28 -1.93 -23.44 0.90
C PRO A 28 -2.46 -23.65 2.33
N GLN A 29 -2.59 -24.91 2.72
CA GLN A 29 -3.00 -25.28 4.07
C GLN A 29 -2.00 -24.73 5.11
N GLY A 30 -2.53 -24.26 6.25
CA GLY A 30 -1.74 -23.68 7.34
C GLY A 30 -1.42 -22.20 7.19
N PHE A 31 -1.81 -21.58 6.06
CA PHE A 31 -1.68 -20.14 5.82
C PHE A 31 -3.05 -19.46 5.78
N SER A 32 -3.08 -18.20 6.22
CA SER A 32 -4.24 -17.31 6.12
C SER A 32 -3.75 -15.93 5.71
N VAL A 33 -4.36 -15.33 4.68
CA VAL A 33 -3.90 -14.07 4.08
C VAL A 33 -4.57 -12.88 4.75
N ARG A 34 -3.98 -12.40 5.85
CA ARG A 34 -4.54 -11.33 6.67
C ARG A 34 -3.46 -10.55 7.40
N SER A 35 -3.52 -9.22 7.27
CA SER A 35 -2.72 -8.30 8.06
C SER A 35 -3.46 -7.91 9.35
N ARG A 36 -2.73 -7.44 10.35
CA ARG A 36 -3.24 -6.80 11.58
C ARG A 36 -2.74 -5.36 11.72
N VAL A 37 -2.21 -4.77 10.65
CA VAL A 37 -1.90 -3.33 10.65
C VAL A 37 -3.15 -2.54 10.99
N TYR A 38 -3.03 -1.66 11.97
CA TYR A 38 -4.09 -0.89 12.63
C TYR A 38 -5.22 -1.76 13.19
N GLU A 39 -4.97 -3.03 13.45
CA GLU A 39 -5.94 -4.07 13.87
C GLU A 39 -7.07 -4.34 12.86
N TYR A 40 -7.20 -3.54 11.79
CA TYR A 40 -8.18 -3.73 10.72
C TYR A 40 -7.64 -4.55 9.55
N GLY A 41 -6.34 -4.51 9.27
CA GLY A 41 -5.69 -5.48 8.38
C GLY A 41 -5.80 -5.23 6.87
N GLY A 42 -5.95 -3.97 6.46
CA GLY A 42 -6.09 -3.60 5.05
C GLY A 42 -4.86 -3.95 4.18
N GLY A 43 -5.10 -4.29 2.92
CA GLY A 43 -4.04 -4.51 1.92
C GLY A 43 -3.09 -5.66 2.23
N SER A 44 -3.63 -6.83 2.59
CA SER A 44 -2.85 -8.01 3.02
C SER A 44 -2.16 -8.78 1.89
N PHE A 45 -2.35 -8.42 0.63
CA PHE A 45 -1.68 -9.04 -0.51
C PHE A 45 -1.50 -8.06 -1.68
N CYS A 46 -0.53 -8.34 -2.54
CA CYS A 46 -0.40 -7.75 -3.86
C CYS A 46 0.16 -8.78 -4.86
N LEU A 47 0.15 -8.44 -6.14
CA LEU A 47 0.76 -9.26 -7.19
C LEU A 47 2.09 -8.64 -7.60
N ALA A 48 3.14 -9.45 -7.56
CA ALA A 48 4.37 -9.22 -8.30
C ALA A 48 4.23 -9.79 -9.73
N ASP A 49 5.25 -9.62 -10.56
CA ASP A 49 5.22 -10.05 -11.97
C ASP A 49 4.92 -11.55 -12.15
N ASP A 50 5.44 -12.40 -11.26
CA ASP A 50 5.36 -13.87 -11.33
C ASP A 50 4.84 -14.53 -10.04
N ALA A 51 4.47 -13.73 -9.04
CA ALA A 51 4.17 -14.23 -7.70
C ALA A 51 3.07 -13.43 -7.01
N LEU A 52 2.36 -14.13 -6.12
CA LEU A 52 1.57 -13.53 -5.05
C LEU A 52 2.51 -13.19 -3.90
N VAL A 53 2.38 -11.98 -3.36
CA VAL A 53 3.00 -11.61 -2.08
C VAL A 53 1.90 -11.30 -1.09
N PHE A 54 1.99 -11.88 0.12
CA PHE A 54 0.94 -11.74 1.11
C PHE A 54 1.48 -11.70 2.54
N VAL A 55 0.68 -11.13 3.44
CA VAL A 55 0.90 -11.17 4.90
C VAL A 55 0.27 -12.44 5.45
N ASN A 56 1.07 -13.29 6.08
CA ASN A 56 0.55 -14.47 6.78
C ASN A 56 -0.01 -14.07 8.14
N GLU A 57 -1.24 -14.46 8.43
CA GLU A 57 -1.94 -14.06 9.65
C GLU A 57 -1.22 -14.49 10.93
N ARG A 58 -0.65 -15.69 10.91
CA ARG A 58 -0.08 -16.34 12.10
C ARG A 58 1.11 -15.57 12.68
N ASP A 59 1.99 -15.10 11.82
CA ASP A 59 3.28 -14.49 12.19
C ASP A 59 3.42 -13.04 11.71
N GLN A 60 2.44 -12.52 10.97
CA GLN A 60 2.39 -11.16 10.41
C GLN A 60 3.55 -10.83 9.46
N GLN A 61 4.24 -11.85 8.94
CA GLN A 61 5.35 -11.69 8.01
C GLN A 61 4.89 -11.76 6.55
N LEU A 62 5.71 -11.18 5.67
CA LEU A 62 5.52 -11.25 4.24
C LEU A 62 6.00 -12.59 3.69
N TYR A 63 5.19 -13.19 2.83
CA TYR A 63 5.53 -14.40 2.10
C TYR A 63 5.36 -14.18 0.60
N ARG A 64 6.29 -14.71 -0.18
CA ARG A 64 6.23 -14.78 -1.64
C ARG A 64 5.83 -16.19 -2.06
N GLN A 65 4.88 -16.29 -2.97
CA GLN A 65 4.43 -17.55 -3.54
C GLN A 65 4.29 -17.42 -5.04
N THR A 66 4.97 -18.26 -5.81
CA THR A 66 4.81 -18.32 -7.27
C THR A 66 3.38 -18.75 -7.63
N LEU A 67 2.90 -18.31 -8.79
CA LEU A 67 1.51 -18.55 -9.23
C LEU A 67 1.23 -20.01 -9.64
N ASP A 68 2.26 -20.84 -9.77
CA ASP A 68 2.14 -22.29 -9.92
C ASP A 68 1.70 -22.99 -8.62
N ALA A 69 1.59 -22.25 -7.52
CA ALA A 69 1.27 -22.70 -6.15
C ALA A 69 2.36 -23.58 -5.52
N SER A 70 3.62 -23.31 -5.83
CA SER A 70 4.74 -23.75 -4.99
C SER A 70 4.61 -23.24 -3.55
N ALA A 71 5.35 -23.84 -2.63
CA ALA A 71 5.31 -23.46 -1.22
C ALA A 71 5.71 -21.98 -1.02
N PRO A 72 4.99 -21.21 -0.17
CA PRO A 72 5.37 -19.84 0.18
C PRO A 72 6.74 -19.78 0.84
N VAL A 73 7.53 -18.78 0.47
CA VAL A 73 8.84 -18.47 1.07
C VAL A 73 8.72 -17.15 1.83
N ALA A 74 9.18 -17.11 3.07
CA ALA A 74 9.19 -15.89 3.87
C ALA A 74 10.15 -14.86 3.26
N LEU A 75 9.69 -13.61 3.13
CA LEU A 75 10.49 -12.45 2.75
C LEU A 75 10.95 -11.63 3.95
N THR A 76 10.22 -11.71 5.07
CA THR A 76 10.52 -11.01 6.31
C THR A 76 10.47 -11.96 7.49
N GLU A 77 11.12 -11.58 8.58
CA GLU A 77 11.15 -12.29 9.85
C GLU A 77 11.06 -11.30 11.02
N GLY A 78 10.74 -11.81 12.22
CA GLY A 78 10.66 -11.02 13.45
C GLY A 78 9.23 -10.81 13.94
N ASP A 79 9.02 -9.69 14.64
CA ASP A 79 7.81 -9.35 15.38
C ASP A 79 7.02 -8.16 14.79
N LYS A 80 7.57 -7.53 13.76
CA LYS A 80 6.92 -6.42 13.03
C LYS A 80 5.74 -6.93 12.22
N ARG A 81 4.78 -6.03 11.98
CA ARG A 81 3.59 -6.32 11.18
C ARG A 81 3.62 -5.52 9.90
N TYR A 82 3.11 -6.12 8.83
CA TYR A 82 3.07 -5.48 7.51
C TYR A 82 1.65 -5.46 6.96
N GLY A 83 1.35 -4.46 6.14
CA GLY A 83 0.06 -4.27 5.50
C GLY A 83 0.14 -3.20 4.41
N GLY A 84 -0.99 -2.96 3.73
CA GLY A 84 -1.03 -1.97 2.67
C GLY A 84 -0.04 -2.23 1.53
N LEU A 85 0.10 -3.49 1.11
CA LEU A 85 1.15 -3.91 0.17
C LEU A 85 0.98 -3.30 -1.22
N PHE A 86 2.10 -2.87 -1.80
CA PHE A 86 2.17 -2.37 -3.17
C PHE A 86 3.46 -2.84 -3.85
N PHE A 87 3.35 -3.49 -5.00
CA PHE A 87 4.49 -3.96 -5.78
C PHE A 87 4.97 -2.91 -6.78
N SER A 88 6.29 -2.70 -6.86
CA SER A 88 6.92 -1.91 -7.92
C SER A 88 8.39 -2.27 -8.07
N GLY A 89 8.84 -2.52 -9.30
CA GLY A 89 10.26 -2.62 -9.65
C GLY A 89 11.06 -3.64 -8.83
N GLY A 90 10.49 -4.81 -8.56
CA GLY A 90 11.14 -5.86 -7.76
C GLY A 90 11.06 -5.66 -6.25
N GLN A 91 10.30 -4.65 -5.78
CA GLN A 91 10.15 -4.34 -4.36
C GLN A 91 8.69 -4.38 -3.93
N ILE A 92 8.48 -4.74 -2.66
CA ILE A 92 7.20 -4.67 -1.98
C ILE A 92 7.24 -3.51 -1.02
N LEU A 93 6.45 -2.50 -1.30
CA LEU A 93 6.22 -1.43 -0.36
C LEU A 93 5.15 -1.85 0.63
N ALA A 94 5.31 -1.44 1.87
CA ALA A 94 4.39 -1.78 2.94
C ALA A 94 4.33 -0.66 4.00
N VAL A 95 3.19 -0.60 4.69
CA VAL A 95 3.12 -0.04 6.03
C VAL A 95 3.74 -1.08 6.97
N GLU A 96 4.74 -0.67 7.74
CA GLU A 96 5.39 -1.45 8.79
C GLU A 96 4.92 -0.92 10.15
N GLU A 97 4.43 -1.80 11.02
CA GLU A 97 4.22 -1.52 12.43
C GLU A 97 5.28 -2.21 13.28
N ASP A 98 5.86 -1.42 14.16
CA ASP A 98 6.81 -1.82 15.16
C ASP A 98 6.36 -1.18 16.47
N HIS A 99 5.58 -1.93 17.24
CA HIS A 99 4.89 -1.44 18.43
C HIS A 99 4.05 -0.20 18.11
N ASN A 100 4.33 0.95 18.74
CA ASN A 100 3.64 2.21 18.51
C ASN A 100 4.26 3.05 17.37
N THR A 101 5.28 2.53 16.69
CA THR A 101 5.93 3.24 15.58
C THR A 101 5.46 2.67 14.26
N HIS A 102 5.00 3.55 13.38
CA HIS A 102 4.56 3.19 12.04
C HIS A 102 5.49 3.82 11.02
N ARG A 103 5.79 3.09 9.95
CA ARG A 103 6.73 3.50 8.91
C ARG A 103 6.25 3.03 7.55
N LEU A 104 6.74 3.67 6.51
CA LEU A 104 6.70 3.13 5.16
C LEU A 104 8.04 2.49 4.85
N VAL A 105 8.02 1.27 4.31
CA VAL A 105 9.22 0.50 3.97
C VAL A 105 9.11 -0.09 2.59
N ALA A 106 10.26 -0.38 1.97
CA ALA A 106 10.38 -1.26 0.81
C ALA A 106 11.14 -2.52 1.23
N ILE A 107 10.64 -3.67 0.82
CA ILE A 107 11.25 -5.00 0.99
C ILE A 107 11.62 -5.51 -0.39
N ASP A 108 12.90 -5.80 -0.62
CA ASP A 108 13.38 -6.33 -1.90
C ASP A 108 12.93 -7.79 -2.07
N LEU A 109 12.40 -8.16 -3.25
CA LEU A 109 11.97 -9.52 -3.52
C LEU A 109 13.15 -10.49 -3.71
N ALA A 110 14.34 -10.00 -4.03
CA ALA A 110 15.50 -10.83 -4.29
C ALA A 110 16.08 -11.44 -3.01
N ASP A 111 16.12 -10.66 -1.92
CA ASP A 111 16.84 -11.03 -0.70
C ASP A 111 16.14 -10.59 0.60
N GLY A 112 14.95 -9.99 0.52
CA GLY A 112 14.21 -9.52 1.69
C GLY A 112 14.78 -8.24 2.32
N GLN A 113 15.75 -7.57 1.68
CA GLN A 113 16.37 -6.38 2.26
C GLN A 113 15.37 -5.25 2.46
N ARG A 114 15.32 -4.75 3.70
CA ARG A 114 14.38 -3.73 4.15
C ARG A 114 14.99 -2.32 4.06
N ARG A 115 14.32 -1.42 3.36
CA ARG A 115 14.70 0.00 3.23
C ARG A 115 13.60 0.91 3.77
N LEU A 116 13.98 1.95 4.52
CA LEU A 116 13.03 2.95 5.00
C LEU A 116 12.62 3.89 3.86
N LEU A 117 11.32 4.20 3.78
CA LEU A 117 10.77 5.17 2.82
C LEU A 117 10.27 6.43 3.51
N ALA A 118 9.53 6.29 4.61
CA ALA A 118 9.02 7.41 5.40
C ALA A 118 8.89 7.02 6.89
N ALA A 119 9.11 7.99 7.75
CA ALA A 119 8.92 7.90 9.20
C ALA A 119 8.65 9.29 9.80
N GLY A 120 8.14 9.34 11.02
CA GLY A 120 7.93 10.58 11.79
C GLY A 120 6.46 10.99 11.92
N ALA A 121 5.58 10.48 11.07
CA ALA A 121 4.14 10.55 11.30
C ALA A 121 3.68 9.40 12.19
N ASP A 122 2.57 9.61 12.88
CA ASP A 122 1.91 8.65 13.74
C ASP A 122 1.26 7.55 12.91
N PHE A 123 0.79 7.85 11.68
CA PHE A 123 0.11 6.88 10.84
C PHE A 123 0.32 7.14 9.35
N TYR A 124 0.19 6.06 8.57
CA TYR A 124 0.41 6.03 7.12
C TYR A 124 -0.63 5.17 6.42
N ALA A 125 -1.09 5.59 5.25
CA ALA A 125 -1.79 4.71 4.32
C ALA A 125 -0.81 4.04 3.37
N SER A 126 -1.29 3.03 2.64
CA SER A 126 -0.50 2.31 1.63
C SER A 126 0.21 3.26 0.66
N PRO A 127 1.53 3.13 0.47
CA PRO A 127 2.28 3.92 -0.48
C PRO A 127 2.06 3.44 -1.91
N ILE A 128 2.34 4.31 -2.88
CA ILE A 128 2.31 4.00 -4.31
C ILE A 128 3.51 4.60 -5.04
N ILE A 129 3.94 3.96 -6.12
CA ILE A 129 4.98 4.46 -7.02
C ILE A 129 4.39 4.71 -8.41
N SER A 130 4.84 5.77 -9.09
CA SER A 130 4.48 6.06 -10.48
C SER A 130 4.95 4.97 -11.44
N ALA A 131 4.29 4.83 -12.59
CA ALA A 131 4.62 3.75 -13.55
C ALA A 131 6.08 3.77 -14.03
N ASP A 132 6.70 4.96 -14.09
CA ASP A 132 8.10 5.15 -14.46
C ASP A 132 9.09 4.97 -13.29
N GLY A 133 8.61 4.65 -12.09
CA GLY A 133 9.42 4.45 -10.89
C GLY A 133 9.98 5.74 -10.26
N LYS A 134 9.63 6.93 -10.77
CA LYS A 134 10.29 8.19 -10.39
C LYS A 134 9.65 8.92 -9.22
N ARG A 135 8.41 8.58 -8.86
CA ARG A 135 7.66 9.30 -7.81
C ARG A 135 7.04 8.32 -6.84
N LEU A 136 7.24 8.57 -5.55
CA LEU A 136 6.61 7.87 -4.44
C LEU A 136 5.58 8.81 -3.82
N ALA A 137 4.36 8.33 -3.58
CA ALA A 137 3.32 9.08 -2.90
C ALA A 137 2.62 8.25 -1.82
N TRP A 138 2.14 8.92 -0.77
CA TRP A 138 1.39 8.30 0.32
C TRP A 138 0.49 9.32 1.01
N ILE A 139 -0.40 8.82 1.87
CA ILE A 139 -1.15 9.61 2.84
C ILE A 139 -0.56 9.38 4.21
N GLU A 140 -0.42 10.44 5.01
CA GLU A 140 -0.05 10.37 6.42
C GLU A 140 -0.95 11.25 7.27
N TRP A 141 -1.05 10.94 8.56
CA TRP A 141 -1.77 11.77 9.53
C TRP A 141 -1.19 11.64 10.93
N GLN A 142 -1.53 12.63 11.76
CA GLN A 142 -1.05 12.77 13.14
C GLN A 142 -2.21 12.68 14.12
N ARG A 143 -1.95 12.22 15.34
CA ARG A 143 -2.88 12.41 16.46
C ARG A 143 -3.11 13.92 16.68
N PRO A 144 -4.33 14.34 17.06
CA PRO A 144 -5.51 13.53 17.41
C PRO A 144 -6.40 13.15 16.21
N HIS A 145 -5.97 13.44 14.98
CA HIS A 145 -6.80 13.24 13.80
C HIS A 145 -6.96 11.76 13.44
N GLN A 146 -8.15 11.43 12.96
CA GLN A 146 -8.47 10.19 12.25
C GLN A 146 -8.34 10.43 10.74
N PRO A 147 -8.16 9.37 9.91
CA PRO A 147 -7.93 9.53 8.47
C PRO A 147 -9.10 10.16 7.70
N TRP A 148 -10.28 10.29 8.32
CA TRP A 148 -11.44 11.00 7.78
C TRP A 148 -11.60 12.43 8.30
N THR A 149 -10.63 12.96 9.06
CA THR A 149 -10.70 14.31 9.64
C THR A 149 -9.63 15.26 9.12
N SER A 150 -8.37 14.83 9.11
CA SER A 150 -7.26 15.61 8.56
C SER A 150 -6.11 14.67 8.23
N THR A 151 -5.59 14.79 7.02
CA THR A 151 -4.49 13.98 6.48
C THR A 151 -3.64 14.84 5.55
N ARG A 152 -2.44 14.38 5.21
CA ARG A 152 -1.56 15.01 4.22
C ARG A 152 -1.25 14.07 3.07
N LEU A 153 -1.31 14.59 1.85
CA LEU A 153 -0.82 13.93 0.65
C LEU A 153 0.65 14.29 0.46
N MET A 154 1.51 13.28 0.61
CA MET A 154 2.96 13.45 0.51
C MET A 154 3.48 12.86 -0.80
N CYS A 155 4.52 13.48 -1.36
CA CYS A 155 5.22 12.96 -2.53
C CYS A 155 6.73 13.16 -2.39
N ALA A 156 7.51 12.16 -2.81
CA ALA A 156 8.96 12.23 -2.94
C ALA A 156 9.39 11.86 -4.37
N ALA A 157 10.40 12.56 -4.89
CA ALA A 157 11.00 12.25 -6.18
C ALA A 157 12.23 11.36 -6.00
N ARG A 158 12.38 10.36 -6.89
CA ARG A 158 13.58 9.54 -6.94
C ARG A 158 14.75 10.35 -7.50
N GLN A 159 15.90 10.25 -6.85
CA GLN A 159 17.15 10.89 -7.24
C GLN A 159 17.93 10.01 -8.24
N ASP A 160 18.96 10.57 -8.85
CA ASP A 160 19.81 9.87 -9.84
C ASP A 160 20.56 8.67 -9.23
N ASP A 161 20.84 8.71 -7.92
CA ASP A 161 21.45 7.60 -7.17
C ASP A 161 20.45 6.50 -6.75
N GLY A 162 19.18 6.65 -7.13
CA GLY A 162 18.09 5.73 -6.82
C GLY A 162 17.45 5.91 -5.44
N SER A 163 17.94 6.83 -4.61
CA SER A 163 17.33 7.19 -3.33
C SER A 163 16.07 8.04 -3.50
N TRP A 164 15.24 8.12 -2.46
CA TRP A 164 14.11 9.04 -2.42
C TRP A 164 14.57 10.38 -1.84
N GLY A 165 14.28 11.47 -2.54
CA GLY A 165 14.53 12.83 -2.05
C GLY A 165 13.57 13.25 -0.94
N THR A 166 13.73 14.48 -0.45
CA THR A 166 12.89 15.05 0.61
C THR A 166 11.41 15.07 0.21
N ALA A 167 10.57 14.44 1.03
CA ALA A 167 9.12 14.44 0.86
C ALA A 167 8.55 15.86 0.91
N GLN A 168 7.61 16.15 0.01
CA GLN A 168 6.86 17.40 -0.05
C GLN A 168 5.39 17.12 0.21
N CYS A 169 4.73 17.98 1.00
CA CYS A 169 3.29 17.95 1.13
C CYS A 169 2.64 18.62 -0.08
N VAL A 170 1.91 17.83 -0.88
CA VAL A 170 1.21 18.28 -2.09
C VAL A 170 -0.15 18.91 -1.76
N ALA A 171 -0.83 18.37 -0.74
CA ALA A 171 -2.12 18.84 -0.25
C ALA A 171 -2.34 18.39 1.22
N GLY A 172 -3.20 19.08 1.96
CA GLY A 172 -3.55 18.76 3.35
C GLY A 172 -2.81 19.55 4.42
N GLU A 173 -1.77 20.30 4.05
CA GLU A 173 -1.01 21.09 5.02
C GLU A 173 -1.86 22.25 5.56
N GLY A 174 -2.02 22.33 6.89
CA GLY A 174 -2.71 23.44 7.56
C GLY A 174 -4.23 23.52 7.32
N ALA A 175 -4.84 22.51 6.68
CA ALA A 175 -6.27 22.44 6.43
C ALA A 175 -6.88 21.17 7.05
N GLN A 176 -8.11 21.28 7.56
CA GLN A 176 -8.88 20.09 7.93
C GLN A 176 -9.52 19.51 6.67
N GLU A 177 -8.80 18.60 6.03
CA GLU A 177 -9.26 17.83 4.87
C GLU A 177 -8.79 16.38 4.93
N SER A 178 -9.66 15.48 4.49
CA SER A 178 -9.44 14.04 4.38
C SER A 178 -9.08 13.68 2.95
N LEU A 179 -7.78 13.48 2.70
CA LEU A 179 -7.20 12.98 1.47
C LEU A 179 -7.01 11.46 1.55
N GLN A 180 -7.44 10.73 0.52
CA GLN A 180 -7.36 9.27 0.50
C GLN A 180 -7.11 8.74 -0.90
N GLN A 181 -6.56 7.52 -0.96
CA GLN A 181 -6.36 6.76 -2.20
C GLN A 181 -5.55 7.49 -3.28
N PRO A 182 -4.30 7.90 -3.00
CA PRO A 182 -3.44 8.50 -4.01
C PRO A 182 -3.22 7.53 -5.17
N ARG A 183 -3.18 8.06 -6.39
CA ARG A 183 -2.95 7.35 -7.66
C ARG A 183 -2.18 8.21 -8.64
N PHE A 184 -1.30 7.59 -9.42
CA PHE A 184 -0.70 8.24 -10.58
C PHE A 184 -1.47 7.86 -11.84
N ASP A 185 -1.68 8.82 -12.74
CA ASP A 185 -2.15 8.52 -14.09
C ASP A 185 -1.01 8.08 -15.02
N ALA A 186 -1.33 7.74 -16.27
CA ALA A 186 -0.36 7.30 -17.27
C ALA A 186 0.70 8.36 -17.64
N HIS A 187 0.47 9.63 -17.30
CA HIS A 187 1.40 10.73 -17.51
C HIS A 187 2.21 11.05 -16.23
N GLY A 188 2.05 10.25 -15.17
CA GLY A 188 2.74 10.45 -13.90
C GLY A 188 2.19 11.60 -13.06
N ARG A 189 0.98 12.11 -13.37
CA ARG A 189 0.31 13.12 -12.54
C ARG A 189 -0.34 12.44 -11.35
N LEU A 190 -0.16 13.03 -10.16
CA LEU A 190 -0.71 12.54 -8.91
C LEU A 190 -2.16 13.02 -8.75
N HIS A 191 -3.02 12.08 -8.40
CA HIS A 191 -4.44 12.26 -8.10
C HIS A 191 -4.75 11.68 -6.73
N CYS A 192 -5.80 12.19 -6.08
CA CYS A 192 -6.27 11.76 -4.76
C CYS A 192 -7.77 12.05 -4.62
N LEU A 193 -8.47 11.32 -3.77
CA LEU A 193 -9.81 11.72 -3.33
C LEU A 193 -9.67 12.70 -2.16
N THR A 194 -10.43 13.78 -2.15
CA THR A 194 -10.50 14.70 -1.02
C THR A 194 -11.92 15.19 -0.77
N ASP A 195 -12.27 15.37 0.50
CA ASP A 195 -13.54 15.94 0.97
C ASP A 195 -13.54 17.47 1.07
N ARG A 196 -12.48 18.16 0.61
CA ARG A 196 -12.32 19.62 0.64
C ARG A 196 -13.54 20.41 0.16
N ALA A 197 -14.33 19.85 -0.75
CA ALA A 197 -15.55 20.48 -1.30
C ALA A 197 -16.86 20.01 -0.63
N GLY A 198 -16.79 19.36 0.53
CA GLY A 198 -17.93 18.87 1.31
C GLY A 198 -18.29 17.40 1.08
N PHE A 199 -17.67 16.73 0.11
CA PHE A 199 -17.77 15.28 -0.14
C PHE A 199 -16.53 14.80 -0.89
N TRP A 200 -16.18 13.51 -0.77
CA TRP A 200 -15.03 12.95 -1.49
C TRP A 200 -15.22 13.01 -2.99
N GLN A 201 -14.33 13.74 -3.64
CA GLN A 201 -14.25 13.80 -5.10
C GLN A 201 -12.79 13.75 -5.58
N PRO A 202 -12.53 13.33 -6.83
CA PRO A 202 -11.17 13.28 -7.38
C PRO A 202 -10.57 14.68 -7.58
N TRP A 203 -9.35 14.87 -7.09
CA TRP A 203 -8.50 16.04 -7.34
C TRP A 203 -7.15 15.56 -7.85
N GLY A 204 -6.44 16.42 -8.58
CA GLY A 204 -5.17 16.08 -9.17
C GLY A 204 -4.23 17.27 -9.34
N GLU A 205 -2.98 16.95 -9.63
CA GLU A 205 -1.97 17.92 -10.01
C GLU A 205 -2.35 18.66 -11.30
N SER A 206 -2.23 19.97 -11.25
CA SER A 206 -2.40 20.88 -12.37
C SER A 206 -1.28 21.93 -12.38
N PRO A 207 -1.12 22.70 -13.46
CA PRO A 207 -0.12 23.78 -13.52
C PRO A 207 -0.28 24.83 -12.42
N SER A 208 -1.48 25.00 -11.84
CA SER A 208 -1.77 25.94 -10.76
C SER A 208 -1.84 25.30 -9.37
N GLY A 209 -1.46 24.03 -9.23
CA GLY A 209 -1.49 23.28 -7.97
C GLY A 209 -2.52 22.16 -7.96
N PHE A 210 -2.94 21.74 -6.78
CA PHE A 210 -3.86 20.62 -6.59
C PHE A 210 -5.32 21.07 -6.76
N ALA A 211 -5.99 20.59 -7.80
CA ALA A 211 -7.28 21.12 -8.29
C ALA A 211 -8.31 20.01 -8.53
N PRO A 212 -9.63 20.31 -8.50
CA PRO A 212 -10.66 19.32 -8.76
C PRO A 212 -10.57 18.79 -10.18
N LEU A 213 -10.74 17.48 -10.36
CA LEU A 213 -10.82 16.90 -11.70
C LEU A 213 -12.22 17.12 -12.28
N PRO A 214 -12.33 17.41 -13.59
CA PRO A 214 -13.63 17.53 -14.22
C PRO A 214 -14.36 16.19 -14.17
N ALA A 215 -15.60 16.20 -13.71
CA ALA A 215 -16.49 15.07 -13.95
C ALA A 215 -16.80 15.02 -15.46
N SER A 216 -16.57 13.89 -16.10
CA SER A 216 -17.15 13.66 -17.43
C SER A 216 -18.67 13.56 -17.26
N PRO A 217 -19.46 14.33 -18.03
CA PRO A 217 -20.92 14.27 -17.99
C PRO A 217 -21.48 12.93 -18.48
#